data_AF-A0A8S9IX11-F1
#
_entry.id   AF-A0A8S9IX11-F1
#
_cell.length_a   1.000
_cell.length_b   1.000
_cell.length_c   1.000
_cell.angle_alpha   90.00
_cell.angle_beta   90.00
_cell.angle_gamma   90.00
#
_symmetry.space_group_name_H-M   'P 1'
#
loop_
_entity.id
_entity.type
_entity.pdbx_description
1 polymer ?
#
loop_
_entity_poly.entity_id
_entity_poly.type
_entity_poly.pdbx_seq_one_letter_code
_entity_poly.pdbx_strand_id
1 'polypeptide(L)'
;MFDSEPEHFVGLLRSCYLPLVPIRLAESTSKVENAPEATELHNAGVKFKAAGTSSCLLDIIFADGVLKIPTIIIDDLTESLYRNIIVFEQCHCSDKNFLHYIRLLSCFIRSPADADLLIRSGIFVNNLGNVEDVSKLFNSICKEVIFGRRFYCQRLSESLQAYCNTPWNRWKAVLRRDYFHNPWSVASVVAALLLLILTFIQAICSILAL
;
A
#
# COMPACT_ATOMS: atom_id res chain seq x y z
N MET A 1 -28.42 -11.55 19.65
CA MET A 1 -28.38 -13.02 19.82
C MET A 1 -27.25 -13.50 18.94
N PHE A 2 -26.06 -13.63 19.52
CA PHE A 2 -24.83 -14.02 18.82
C PHE A 2 -24.39 -15.34 19.42
N ASP A 3 -24.87 -16.41 18.81
CA ASP A 3 -24.29 -17.75 18.91
C ASP A 3 -24.57 -18.41 17.55
N SER A 4 -23.63 -18.31 16.64
CA SER A 4 -23.43 -19.39 15.69
C SER A 4 -21.96 -19.74 15.78
N GLU A 5 -21.66 -20.93 16.30
CA GLU A 5 -20.36 -21.56 16.06
C GLU A 5 -20.02 -21.42 14.58
N PRO A 6 -18.74 -21.24 14.22
CA PRO A 6 -18.37 -21.34 12.82
C PRO A 6 -18.62 -22.78 12.38
N GLU A 7 -19.76 -23.03 11.72
CA GLU A 7 -20.10 -24.32 11.10
C GLU A 7 -19.06 -24.76 10.06
N HIS A 8 -18.15 -23.84 9.68
CA HIS A 8 -17.13 -24.04 8.68
C HIS A 8 -15.75 -23.55 9.17
N PHE A 9 -14.74 -24.42 9.13
CA PHE A 9 -13.35 -24.12 9.54
C PHE A 9 -12.78 -22.85 8.88
N VAL A 10 -13.07 -22.63 7.59
CA VAL A 10 -12.63 -21.42 6.87
C VAL A 10 -13.31 -20.16 7.42
N GLY A 11 -14.53 -20.28 7.94
CA GLY A 11 -15.23 -19.18 8.61
C GLY A 11 -14.55 -18.78 9.93
N LEU A 12 -14.07 -19.75 10.71
CA LEU A 12 -13.25 -19.50 11.90
C LEU A 12 -11.93 -18.83 11.53
N LEU A 13 -11.22 -19.34 10.52
CA LEU A 13 -9.96 -18.72 10.06
C LEU A 13 -10.18 -17.28 9.62
N ARG A 14 -11.28 -17.01 8.91
CA ARG A 14 -11.66 -15.66 8.50
C ARG A 14 -11.90 -14.74 9.71
N SER A 15 -12.54 -15.20 10.78
CA SER A 15 -12.81 -14.37 11.97
C SER A 15 -11.54 -14.00 12.73
N CYS A 16 -10.48 -14.79 12.63
CA CYS A 16 -9.17 -14.43 13.20
C CYS A 16 -8.52 -13.21 12.51
N TYR A 17 -8.86 -12.94 11.25
CA TYR A 17 -8.25 -11.87 10.45
C TYR A 17 -9.07 -10.59 10.38
N LEU A 18 -10.36 -10.67 10.69
CA LEU A 18 -11.34 -9.60 10.48
C LEU A 18 -11.89 -9.05 11.80
N PRO A 19 -12.42 -7.82 11.79
CA PRO A 19 -13.07 -7.28 12.97
C PRO A 19 -14.31 -8.11 13.32
N LEU A 20 -14.60 -8.22 14.62
CA LEU A 20 -15.78 -8.93 15.16
C LEU A 20 -17.09 -8.41 14.55
N VAL A 21 -17.15 -7.13 14.18
CA VAL A 21 -18.27 -6.52 13.47
C VAL A 21 -17.87 -6.30 12.01
N PRO A 22 -18.52 -6.99 11.05
CA PRO A 22 -18.27 -6.78 9.64
C PRO A 22 -18.56 -5.35 9.22
N ILE A 23 -17.63 -4.75 8.48
CA ILE A 23 -17.85 -3.44 7.86
C ILE A 23 -18.81 -3.64 6.69
N ARG A 24 -19.99 -3.02 6.76
CA ARG A 24 -21.00 -3.06 5.68
C ARG A 24 -20.93 -1.75 4.91
N LEU A 25 -20.62 -1.83 3.62
CA LEU A 25 -20.66 -0.66 2.72
C LEU A 25 -22.01 -0.54 2.01
N ALA A 26 -22.47 0.70 1.89
CA ALA A 26 -23.49 1.09 0.92
C ALA A 26 -22.91 1.03 -0.51
N GLU A 27 -23.76 0.81 -1.50
CA GLU A 27 -23.35 0.78 -2.91
C GLU A 27 -22.89 2.17 -3.37
N SER A 28 -21.69 2.25 -3.93
CA SER A 28 -21.23 3.41 -4.70
C SER A 28 -21.38 3.11 -6.20
N THR A 29 -21.90 4.08 -6.95
CA THR A 29 -22.05 4.01 -8.42
C THR A 29 -20.80 4.49 -9.16
N SER A 30 -19.81 5.04 -8.45
CA SER A 30 -18.59 5.59 -9.04
C SER A 30 -17.61 4.48 -9.47
N LYS A 31 -16.79 4.81 -10.47
CA LYS A 31 -15.70 3.95 -10.92
C LYS A 31 -14.71 3.79 -9.76
N VAL A 32 -14.44 2.55 -9.35
CA VAL A 32 -13.46 2.27 -8.29
C VAL A 32 -12.08 2.58 -8.82
N GLU A 33 -11.44 3.62 -8.30
CA GLU A 33 -10.02 3.89 -8.56
C GLU A 33 -9.17 2.97 -7.67
N ASN A 34 -8.22 2.27 -8.30
CA ASN A 34 -7.30 1.41 -7.57
C ASN A 34 -6.24 2.28 -6.87
N ALA A 35 -5.74 1.83 -5.74
CA ALA A 35 -4.63 2.51 -5.09
C ALA A 35 -3.37 2.47 -5.98
N PRO A 36 -2.51 3.50 -5.92
CA PRO A 36 -1.19 3.44 -6.56
C PRO A 36 -0.30 2.34 -5.96
N GLU A 37 0.72 1.94 -6.71
CA GLU A 37 1.69 0.90 -6.31
C GLU A 37 2.57 1.38 -5.14
N ALA A 38 3.14 0.45 -4.35
CA ALA A 38 3.90 0.82 -3.15
C ALA A 38 5.09 1.73 -3.47
N THR A 39 5.80 1.45 -4.56
CA THR A 39 6.93 2.27 -5.02
C THR A 39 6.48 3.65 -5.48
N GLU A 40 5.33 3.77 -6.16
CA GLU A 40 4.77 5.07 -6.55
C GLU A 40 4.38 5.91 -5.33
N LEU A 41 3.69 5.30 -4.37
CA LEU A 41 3.33 5.93 -3.10
C LEU A 41 4.59 6.41 -2.36
N HIS A 42 5.60 5.56 -2.26
CA HIS A 42 6.88 5.91 -1.65
C HIS A 42 7.56 7.05 -2.40
N ASN A 43 7.53 7.05 -3.73
CA ASN A 43 8.11 8.12 -4.53
C ASN A 43 7.41 9.47 -4.29
N ALA A 44 6.08 9.47 -4.18
CA ALA A 44 5.29 10.63 -3.78
C ALA A 44 5.52 11.07 -2.33
N GLY A 45 6.24 10.28 -1.53
CA GLY A 45 6.64 10.63 -0.18
C GLY A 45 5.84 9.95 0.93
N VAL A 46 4.96 8.99 0.59
CA VAL A 46 4.29 8.16 1.58
C VAL A 46 5.31 7.30 2.32
N LYS A 47 5.21 7.28 3.65
CA LYS A 47 6.04 6.43 4.51
C LYS A 47 5.24 5.21 4.95
N PHE A 48 5.76 4.04 4.65
CA PHE A 48 5.19 2.78 5.10
C PHE A 48 5.68 2.44 6.50
N LYS A 49 4.78 2.00 7.38
CA LYS A 49 5.11 1.54 8.73
C LYS A 49 4.24 0.38 9.15
N ALA A 50 4.83 -0.58 9.86
CA ALA A 50 4.08 -1.60 10.57
C ALA A 50 3.22 -0.99 11.70
N ALA A 51 1.94 -1.35 11.73
CA ALA A 51 0.97 -0.94 12.76
C ALA A 51 1.01 -1.87 13.98
N GLY A 52 2.18 -2.16 14.55
CA GLY A 52 2.32 -3.06 15.70
C GLY A 52 1.59 -4.41 15.56
N THR A 53 1.33 -5.10 16.67
CA THR A 53 0.50 -6.30 16.73
C THR A 53 -0.97 -5.94 16.92
N SER A 54 -1.60 -5.38 15.87
CA SER A 54 -3.07 -5.34 15.79
C SER A 54 -3.59 -6.73 15.43
N SER A 55 -4.63 -7.20 16.11
CA SER A 55 -5.28 -8.48 15.78
C SER A 55 -6.16 -8.38 14.52
N CYS A 56 -6.44 -7.16 14.03
CA CYS A 56 -7.31 -6.92 12.89
C CYS A 56 -6.49 -6.52 11.66
N LEU A 57 -6.51 -7.32 10.59
CA LEU A 57 -5.79 -6.99 9.36
C LEU A 57 -6.34 -5.74 8.65
N LEU A 58 -7.60 -5.38 8.91
CA LEU A 58 -8.25 -4.21 8.31
C LEU A 58 -7.87 -2.88 8.96
N ASP A 59 -7.06 -2.90 10.02
CA ASP A 59 -6.63 -1.72 10.77
C ASP A 59 -5.54 -0.93 10.01
N ILE A 60 -5.92 -0.44 8.83
CA ILE A 60 -5.06 0.33 7.94
C ILE A 60 -5.35 1.81 8.13
N ILE A 61 -4.32 2.56 8.49
CA ILE A 61 -4.45 3.99 8.79
C ILE A 61 -3.53 4.78 7.87
N PHE A 62 -4.08 5.76 7.16
CA PHE A 62 -3.30 6.75 6.43
C PHE A 62 -3.52 8.13 7.04
N ALA A 63 -2.46 8.70 7.61
CA ALA A 63 -2.47 10.03 8.20
C ALA A 63 -1.11 10.69 8.03
N ASP A 64 -1.10 11.98 7.71
CA ASP A 64 0.11 12.81 7.59
C ASP A 64 1.20 12.22 6.68
N GLY A 65 0.79 11.58 5.58
CA GLY A 65 1.71 10.93 4.64
C GLY A 65 2.32 9.62 5.17
N VAL A 66 1.82 9.07 6.28
CA VAL A 66 2.24 7.77 6.82
C VAL A 66 1.13 6.76 6.63
N LEU A 67 1.42 5.69 5.89
CA LEU A 67 0.54 4.53 5.73
C LEU A 67 0.97 3.44 6.71
N LYS A 68 0.12 3.18 7.70
CA LYS A 68 0.29 2.12 8.68
C LYS A 68 -0.53 0.90 8.28
N ILE A 69 0.12 -0.25 8.18
CA ILE A 69 -0.52 -1.53 7.87
C ILE A 69 -0.11 -2.54 8.94
N PRO A 70 -1.02 -3.39 9.45
CA PRO A 70 -0.67 -4.48 10.35
C PRO A 70 0.40 -5.40 9.74
N THR A 71 1.25 -5.96 10.58
CA THR A 71 2.31 -6.87 10.12
C THR A 71 1.69 -8.17 9.59
N ILE A 72 2.11 -8.60 8.41
CA ILE A 72 1.66 -9.84 7.76
C ILE A 72 2.85 -10.79 7.64
N ILE A 73 2.65 -12.02 8.12
CA ILE A 73 3.60 -13.10 7.92
C ILE A 73 3.24 -13.80 6.62
N ILE A 74 4.21 -13.95 5.73
CA ILE A 74 4.05 -14.60 4.43
C ILE A 74 4.90 -15.85 4.41
N ASP A 75 4.24 -16.98 4.23
CA ASP A 75 4.81 -18.32 4.20
C ASP A 75 4.15 -19.20 3.12
N ASP A 76 4.58 -20.45 3.01
CA ASP A 76 4.10 -21.40 2.00
C ASP A 76 2.59 -21.69 2.11
N LEU A 77 1.98 -21.50 3.28
CA LEU A 77 0.56 -21.75 3.50
C LEU A 77 -0.31 -20.55 3.13
N THR A 78 0.27 -19.35 3.10
CA THR A 78 -0.42 -18.07 2.93
C THR A 78 -1.29 -18.03 1.67
N GLU A 79 -0.79 -18.49 0.53
CA GLU A 79 -1.56 -18.50 -0.72
C GLU A 79 -2.83 -19.36 -0.60
N SER A 80 -2.67 -20.60 -0.14
CA SER A 80 -3.78 -21.55 0.00
C SER A 80 -4.83 -21.04 0.98
N LEU A 81 -4.39 -20.48 2.11
CA LEU A 81 -5.25 -19.92 3.14
C LEU A 81 -6.07 -18.74 2.60
N TYR A 82 -5.40 -17.78 1.96
CA TYR A 82 -6.06 -16.57 1.49
C TYR A 82 -7.05 -16.87 0.37
N ARG A 83 -6.70 -17.77 -0.56
CA ARG A 83 -7.62 -18.23 -1.62
C ARG A 83 -8.86 -18.91 -1.03
N ASN A 84 -8.69 -19.79 -0.05
CA ASN A 84 -9.82 -20.46 0.61
C ASN A 84 -10.75 -19.46 1.29
N ILE A 85 -10.21 -18.45 1.99
CA ILE A 85 -11.02 -17.39 2.61
C ILE A 85 -11.74 -16.56 1.54
N ILE A 86 -11.09 -16.21 0.43
CA ILE A 86 -11.71 -15.46 -0.67
C ILE A 86 -12.88 -16.23 -1.28
N VAL A 87 -12.70 -17.51 -1.59
CA VAL A 87 -13.75 -18.37 -2.15
C VAL A 87 -14.90 -18.51 -1.15
N PHE A 88 -14.58 -18.73 0.13
CA PHE A 88 -15.58 -18.79 1.19
C PHE A 88 -16.38 -17.49 1.28
N GLU A 89 -15.72 -16.33 1.27
CA GLU A 89 -16.40 -15.04 1.24
C GLU A 89 -17.30 -14.94 0.01
N GLN A 90 -16.81 -15.25 -1.19
CA GLN A 90 -17.55 -15.17 -2.45
C GLN A 90 -18.82 -16.01 -2.44
N CYS A 91 -18.76 -17.25 -1.93
CA CYS A 91 -19.89 -18.18 -1.93
C CYS A 91 -20.85 -18.01 -0.74
N HIS A 92 -20.36 -17.68 0.45
CA HIS A 92 -21.14 -17.82 1.69
C HIS A 92 -21.36 -16.52 2.46
N CYS A 93 -20.60 -15.46 2.21
CA CYS A 93 -20.71 -14.21 2.98
C CYS A 93 -21.38 -13.08 2.19
N SER A 94 -22.22 -12.29 2.86
CA SER A 94 -22.77 -11.06 2.26
C SER A 94 -21.75 -9.92 2.17
N ASP A 95 -20.79 -9.88 3.10
CA ASP A 95 -19.67 -8.95 3.10
C ASP A 95 -18.41 -9.61 2.55
N LYS A 96 -17.57 -8.84 1.86
CA LYS A 96 -16.37 -9.31 1.16
C LYS A 96 -15.12 -8.60 1.69
N ASN A 97 -15.05 -8.45 3.00
CA ASN A 97 -14.06 -7.60 3.66
C ASN A 97 -12.62 -8.10 3.49
N PHE A 98 -12.42 -9.42 3.61
CA PHE A 98 -11.11 -10.02 3.36
C PHE A 98 -10.71 -9.90 1.89
N LEU A 99 -11.64 -10.16 0.97
CA LEU A 99 -11.43 -9.96 -0.47
C LEU A 99 -11.04 -8.50 -0.79
N HIS A 100 -11.70 -7.52 -0.19
CA HIS A 100 -11.35 -6.11 -0.38
C HIS A 100 -9.96 -5.78 0.16
N TYR A 101 -9.59 -6.38 1.29
CA TYR A 101 -8.26 -6.23 1.87
C TYR A 101 -7.17 -6.81 0.96
N ILE A 102 -7.36 -8.04 0.46
CA ILE A 102 -6.43 -8.66 -0.49
C ILE A 102 -6.34 -7.85 -1.78
N ARG A 103 -7.47 -7.34 -2.29
CA ARG A 103 -7.47 -6.43 -3.44
C ARG A 103 -6.59 -5.22 -3.19
N LEU A 104 -6.69 -4.56 -2.03
CA LEU A 104 -5.85 -3.42 -1.70
C LEU A 104 -4.36 -3.79 -1.67
N LEU A 105 -3.98 -4.89 -1.00
CA LEU A 105 -2.59 -5.34 -0.98
C LEU A 105 -2.06 -5.64 -2.39
N SER A 106 -2.88 -6.25 -3.25
CA SER A 106 -2.50 -6.51 -4.64
C SER A 106 -2.34 -5.24 -5.49
N CYS A 107 -3.00 -4.13 -5.12
CA CYS A 107 -2.73 -2.84 -5.76
C CYS A 107 -1.34 -2.31 -5.37
N PHE A 108 -0.91 -2.54 -4.12
CA PHE A 108 0.40 -2.12 -3.65
C PHE A 108 1.54 -2.94 -4.26
N ILE A 109 1.33 -4.23 -4.54
CA ILE A 109 2.40 -5.16 -4.94
C ILE A 109 2.24 -5.56 -6.41
N ARG A 110 2.89 -4.83 -7.32
CA ARG A 110 2.89 -5.18 -8.75
C ARG A 110 4.24 -5.62 -9.26
N SER A 111 5.29 -5.32 -8.51
CA SER A 111 6.66 -5.68 -8.80
C SER A 111 7.38 -6.23 -7.57
N PRO A 112 8.54 -6.90 -7.75
CA PRO A 112 9.41 -7.28 -6.65
C PRO A 112 9.92 -6.08 -5.84
N ALA A 113 10.07 -4.91 -6.48
CA ALA A 113 10.48 -3.68 -5.79
C ALA A 113 9.42 -3.21 -4.78
N ASP A 114 8.13 -3.36 -5.11
CA ASP A 114 7.04 -3.06 -4.18
C ASP A 114 7.03 -4.01 -2.98
N ALA A 115 7.22 -5.31 -3.25
CA ALA A 115 7.33 -6.32 -2.20
C ALA A 115 8.53 -6.05 -1.29
N ASP A 116 9.70 -5.75 -1.85
CA ASP A 116 10.92 -5.41 -1.10
C ASP A 116 10.66 -4.21 -0.17
N LEU A 117 9.97 -3.19 -0.67
CA LEU A 117 9.63 -1.99 0.11
C LEU A 117 8.75 -2.32 1.32
N LEU A 118 7.73 -3.16 1.13
CA LEU A 118 6.83 -3.57 2.21
C LEU A 118 7.52 -4.48 3.23
N ILE A 119 8.48 -5.31 2.78
CA ILE A 119 9.33 -6.12 3.67
C ILE A 119 10.24 -5.21 4.50
N ARG A 120 10.95 -4.27 3.86
CA ARG A 120 11.87 -3.34 4.55
C ARG A 120 11.17 -2.41 5.53
N SER A 121 9.90 -2.08 5.28
CA SER A 121 9.08 -1.28 6.20
C SER A 121 8.49 -2.09 7.36
N GLY A 122 8.79 -3.39 7.43
CA GLY A 122 8.32 -4.30 8.47
C GLY A 122 6.85 -4.68 8.35
N ILE A 123 6.19 -4.31 7.25
CA ILE A 123 4.79 -4.68 7.00
C ILE A 123 4.71 -6.16 6.63
N PHE A 124 5.65 -6.66 5.82
CA PHE A 124 5.73 -8.08 5.49
C PHE A 124 6.93 -8.76 6.14
N VAL A 125 6.66 -9.87 6.81
CA VAL A 125 7.68 -10.83 7.25
C VAL A 125 7.73 -11.94 6.20
N ASN A 126 8.78 -11.96 5.40
CA ASN A 126 8.94 -12.90 4.30
C ASN A 126 9.63 -14.20 4.77
N ASN A 127 8.86 -15.28 4.87
CA ASN A 127 9.35 -16.63 5.14
C ASN A 127 9.43 -17.52 3.88
N LEU A 128 9.15 -16.98 2.67
CA LEU A 128 9.32 -17.70 1.39
C LEU A 128 10.78 -17.72 0.91
N GLY A 129 11.65 -16.91 1.50
CA GLY A 129 13.07 -16.84 1.19
C GLY A 129 13.45 -15.88 0.04
N ASN A 130 12.55 -15.61 -0.91
CA ASN A 130 12.79 -14.64 -1.99
C ASN A 130 11.67 -13.58 -2.09
N VAL A 131 12.04 -12.35 -2.43
CA VAL A 131 11.11 -11.23 -2.63
C VAL A 131 10.27 -11.41 -3.89
N GLU A 132 10.85 -12.01 -4.93
CA GLU A 132 10.14 -12.30 -6.18
C GLU A 132 8.90 -13.16 -5.91
N ASP A 133 9.03 -14.15 -5.05
CA ASP A 133 7.98 -15.11 -4.73
C ASP A 133 6.82 -14.46 -3.97
N VAL A 134 7.09 -13.43 -3.16
CA VAL A 134 6.05 -12.61 -2.53
C VAL A 134 5.20 -11.91 -3.59
N SER A 135 5.83 -11.28 -4.58
CA SER A 135 5.10 -10.57 -5.64
C SER A 135 4.29 -11.53 -6.52
N LYS A 136 4.84 -12.71 -6.82
CA LYS A 136 4.14 -13.78 -7.55
C LYS A 136 2.97 -14.34 -6.76
N LEU A 137 3.11 -14.53 -5.45
CA LEU A 137 2.04 -15.01 -4.57
C LEU A 137 0.83 -14.07 -4.63
N PHE A 138 1.01 -12.76 -4.48
CA PHE A 138 -0.13 -11.83 -4.54
C PHE A 138 -0.76 -11.72 -5.94
N ASN A 139 0.05 -11.76 -7.00
CA ASN A 139 -0.46 -11.85 -8.37
C ASN A 139 -1.26 -13.14 -8.60
N SER A 140 -0.79 -14.26 -8.03
CA SER A 140 -1.46 -15.55 -8.08
C SER A 140 -2.79 -15.48 -7.33
N ILE A 141 -2.82 -15.06 -6.06
CA ILE A 141 -4.02 -15.00 -5.22
C ILE A 141 -5.16 -14.25 -5.90
N CYS A 142 -4.86 -13.13 -6.58
CA CYS A 142 -5.86 -12.32 -7.27
C CYS A 142 -6.29 -12.87 -8.64
N LYS A 143 -5.63 -13.89 -9.17
CA LYS A 143 -6.01 -14.54 -10.43
C LYS A 143 -7.39 -15.21 -10.27
N GLU A 144 -8.26 -14.99 -11.26
CA GLU A 144 -9.64 -15.53 -11.31
C GLU A 144 -10.56 -15.04 -10.19
N VAL A 145 -10.15 -14.01 -9.44
CA VAL A 145 -10.97 -13.40 -8.40
C VAL A 145 -11.91 -12.36 -9.01
N ILE A 146 -13.22 -12.58 -8.85
CA ILE A 146 -14.25 -11.61 -9.22
C ILE A 146 -14.30 -10.50 -8.17
N PHE A 147 -13.80 -9.33 -8.52
CA PHE A 147 -13.91 -8.13 -7.69
C PHE A 147 -15.26 -7.44 -7.94
N GLY A 148 -16.06 -7.31 -6.88
CA GLY A 148 -17.29 -6.54 -6.91
C GLY A 148 -17.06 -5.02 -7.05
N ARG A 149 -18.14 -4.28 -7.28
CA ARG A 149 -18.12 -2.80 -7.30
C ARG A 149 -17.97 -2.19 -5.91
N ARG A 150 -18.33 -2.93 -4.86
CA ARG A 150 -18.12 -2.50 -3.47
C ARG A 150 -16.63 -2.65 -3.15
N PHE A 151 -16.02 -1.63 -2.57
CA PHE A 151 -14.62 -1.67 -2.15
C PHE A 151 -14.45 -0.88 -0.86
N TYR A 152 -14.31 -1.58 0.27
CA TYR A 152 -14.14 -0.93 1.59
C TYR A 152 -12.96 0.04 1.59
N CYS A 153 -11.87 -0.34 0.96
CA CYS A 153 -10.66 0.47 0.90
C CYS A 153 -10.75 1.61 -0.14
N GLN A 154 -11.92 1.89 -0.74
CA GLN A 154 -12.08 2.96 -1.72
C GLN A 154 -11.67 4.32 -1.16
N ARG A 155 -12.15 4.69 0.03
CA ARG A 155 -11.79 6.00 0.63
C ARG A 155 -10.30 6.09 0.93
N LEU A 156 -9.67 4.98 1.31
CA LEU A 156 -8.23 4.91 1.52
C LEU A 156 -7.48 5.11 0.20
N SER A 157 -7.87 4.40 -0.87
CA SER A 157 -7.29 4.57 -2.20
C SER A 157 -7.43 6.00 -2.72
N GLU A 158 -8.62 6.59 -2.58
CA GLU A 158 -8.88 8.00 -2.95
C GLU A 158 -7.98 8.95 -2.16
N SER A 159 -7.80 8.72 -0.86
CA SER A 159 -6.92 9.54 -0.01
C SER A 159 -5.44 9.42 -0.42
N LEU A 160 -4.98 8.20 -0.73
CA LEU A 160 -3.63 7.96 -1.21
C LEU A 160 -3.39 8.62 -2.58
N GLN A 161 -4.36 8.51 -3.48
CA GLN A 161 -4.29 9.11 -4.80
C GLN A 161 -4.32 10.64 -4.74
N ALA A 162 -5.17 11.23 -3.89
CA ALA A 162 -5.19 12.67 -3.64
C ALA A 162 -3.85 13.16 -3.07
N TYR A 163 -3.24 12.39 -2.15
CA TYR A 163 -1.91 12.70 -1.64
C TYR A 163 -0.86 12.69 -2.75
N CYS A 164 -0.83 11.67 -3.61
CA CYS A 164 0.10 11.60 -4.75
C CYS A 164 -0.12 12.72 -5.77
N ASN A 165 -1.38 13.11 -6.00
CA ASN A 165 -1.75 14.15 -6.96
C ASN A 165 -1.52 15.58 -6.45
N THR A 166 -1.21 15.75 -5.16
CA THR A 166 -0.82 17.05 -4.61
C THR A 166 0.45 17.54 -5.34
N PRO A 167 0.49 18.79 -5.87
CA PRO A 167 1.58 19.24 -6.73
C PRO A 167 2.98 18.99 -6.16
N TRP A 168 3.18 19.34 -4.88
CA TRP A 168 4.45 19.12 -4.19
C TRP A 168 4.88 17.65 -4.16
N ASN A 169 3.95 16.73 -3.85
CA ASN A 169 4.21 15.29 -3.78
C ASN A 169 4.46 14.69 -5.17
N ARG A 170 3.77 15.20 -6.19
CA ARG A 170 4.01 14.82 -7.58
C ARG A 170 5.41 15.22 -8.05
N TRP A 171 5.83 16.46 -7.77
CA TRP A 171 7.20 16.91 -8.07
C TRP A 171 8.24 16.09 -7.31
N LYS A 172 7.97 15.77 -6.04
CA LYS A 172 8.82 14.88 -5.24
C LYS A 172 8.95 13.49 -5.85
N ALA A 173 7.86 12.92 -6.37
CA ALA A 173 7.88 11.64 -7.07
C ALA A 173 8.75 11.68 -8.33
N VAL A 174 8.59 12.71 -9.15
CA VAL A 174 9.40 12.92 -10.37
C VAL A 174 10.88 13.05 -10.02
N LEU A 175 11.21 13.91 -9.04
CA LEU A 175 12.60 14.11 -8.61
C LEU A 175 13.24 12.80 -8.12
N ARG A 176 12.52 12.03 -7.31
CA ARG A 176 13.05 10.77 -6.76
C ARG A 176 13.23 9.70 -7.84
N ARG A 177 12.25 9.55 -8.73
CA ARG A 177 12.29 8.56 -9.80
C ARG A 177 13.39 8.87 -10.82
N ASP A 178 13.48 10.11 -11.27
CA ASP A 178 14.30 10.47 -12.42
C ASP A 178 15.74 10.86 -12.02
N TYR A 179 15.96 11.35 -10.78
CA TYR A 179 17.27 11.84 -10.35
C TYR A 179 17.92 11.00 -9.23
N PHE A 180 17.17 10.52 -8.24
CA PHE A 180 17.77 9.84 -7.09
C PHE A 180 18.15 8.36 -7.32
N HIS A 181 17.78 7.77 -8.46
CA HIS A 181 18.25 6.44 -8.83
C HIS A 181 19.66 6.41 -9.43
N ASN A 182 20.16 7.54 -9.95
CA ASN A 182 21.47 7.62 -10.58
C ASN A 182 22.41 8.54 -9.78
N PRO A 183 23.52 8.04 -9.22
CA PRO A 183 24.44 8.85 -8.41
C PRO A 183 24.97 10.08 -9.16
N TRP A 184 25.15 9.99 -10.49
CA TRP A 184 25.57 11.13 -11.31
C TRP A 184 24.50 12.21 -11.44
N SER A 185 23.23 11.80 -11.52
CA SER A 185 22.10 12.73 -11.51
C SER A 185 22.01 13.45 -10.16
N VAL A 186 22.25 12.74 -9.05
CA VAL A 186 22.32 13.35 -7.72
C VAL A 186 23.44 14.39 -7.64
N ALA A 187 24.65 14.03 -8.08
CA ALA A 187 25.79 14.94 -8.10
C ALA A 187 25.51 16.20 -8.93
N SER A 188 24.86 16.04 -10.09
CA SER A 188 24.46 17.14 -10.96
C SER A 188 23.47 18.09 -10.28
N VAL A 189 22.46 17.55 -9.58
CA VAL A 189 21.48 18.35 -8.84
C VAL A 189 22.15 19.12 -7.70
N VAL A 190 23.07 18.49 -6.96
CA VAL A 190 23.83 19.15 -5.88
C VAL A 190 24.71 20.28 -6.43
N ALA A 191 25.42 20.04 -7.53
CA ALA A 191 26.24 21.07 -8.17
C ALA A 191 25.39 22.27 -8.64
N ALA A 192 24.24 22.01 -9.27
CA ALA A 192 23.32 23.06 -9.70
C ALA A 192 22.77 23.89 -8.52
N LEU A 193 22.43 23.24 -7.41
CA LEU A 193 22.00 23.91 -6.17
C LEU A 193 23.10 24.80 -5.59
N LEU A 194 24.34 24.31 -5.52
CA LEU A 194 25.48 25.10 -5.01
C LEU A 194 25.74 26.33 -5.89
N LEU A 195 25.72 26.16 -7.22
CA LEU A 195 25.86 27.28 -8.16
C LEU A 195 24.75 28.31 -8.00
N LEU A 196 23.50 27.86 -7.83
CA LEU A 196 22.35 28.75 -7.63
C LEU A 196 22.46 29.55 -6.31
N ILE A 197 22.95 28.93 -5.24
CA ILE A 197 23.20 29.61 -3.96
C ILE A 197 24.31 30.66 -4.13
N LEU A 198 25.41 30.29 -4.79
CA LEU A 198 26.52 31.21 -5.04
C LEU A 198 26.09 32.41 -5.87
N THR A 199 25.32 32.21 -6.94
CA THR A 199 24.82 33.32 -7.78
C THR A 199 23.84 34.22 -7.02
N PHE A 200 23.00 33.64 -6.16
CA PHE A 200 22.09 34.42 -5.31
C PHE A 200 22.85 35.30 -4.31
N ILE A 201 23.86 34.75 -3.63
CA ILE A 201 24.73 35.52 -2.73
C ILE A 201 25.45 36.63 -3.50
N GLN A 202 26.01 36.31 -4.67
CA GLN A 202 26.67 37.28 -5.53
C GLN A 202 25.73 38.43 -5.91
N ALA A 203 24.49 38.13 -6.30
CA ALA A 203 23.49 39.15 -6.65
C ALA A 203 23.16 40.08 -5.48
N ILE A 204 23.01 39.55 -4.26
CA ILE A 204 22.77 40.36 -3.06
C ILE A 204 23.98 41.25 -2.76
N CYS A 205 25.20 40.71 -2.80
CA CYS A 205 26.42 41.49 -2.57
C CYS A 205 26.58 42.61 -3.60
N SER A 206 26.26 42.37 -4.87
CA SER A 206 26.30 43.40 -5.92
C SER A 206 25.28 44.51 -5.70
N ILE A 207 24.08 44.21 -5.20
CA ILE A 207 23.07 45.22 -4.87
C ILE A 207 23.46 46.04 -3.64
N LEU A 208 24.03 45.40 -2.61
CA LEU A 208 24.49 46.10 -1.39
C LEU A 208 25.72 46.97 -1.61
N ALA A 209 26.52 46.67 -2.64
CA ALA A 209 27.70 47.43 -3.01
C ALA A 209 27.38 48.64 -3.92
N LEU A 210 26.12 48.83 -4.29
CA LEU A 210 25.60 49.95 -5.07
C LEU A 210 25.09 51.07 -4.15
#